data_AF-A0A2M7B7X5-F1
#
_entry.id   AF-A0A2M7B7X5-F1
#
_cell.length_a   1.000
_cell.length_b   1.000
_cell.length_c   1.000
_cell.angle_alpha   90.00
_cell.angle_beta   90.00
_cell.angle_gamma   90.00
#
_symmetry.space_group_name_H-M   'P 1'
#
loop_
_entity.id
_entity.type
_entity.pdbx_description
1 polymer ?
#
loop_
_entity_poly.entity_id
_entity_poly.type
_entity_poly.pdbx_seq_one_letter_code
_entity_poly.pdbx_strand_id
1 'polypeptide(L)'
;MIRETTKQAEKFIGVGISNTIVDFVILNILVFLGLRATLTIGQGQFLIANIISVSCAMVNSFIWNRRWTFGSKEKAVLPQVIKFLLITLIASYLIQQIVLSQLYYRFDLLDKFAEILAGIIPKTQDFFKLNISKAFAVLGAGIWNFLGYKFFVFRKRVSSA
;
A
#
# COMPACT_ATOMS: atom_id res chain seq x y z
N MET A 1 -17.14 -9.04 17.43
CA MET A 1 -15.97 -8.19 17.10
C MET A 1 -15.07 -8.81 16.03
N ILE A 2 -14.63 -10.07 16.18
CA ILE A 2 -13.71 -10.73 15.21
C ILE A 2 -14.35 -10.85 13.81
N ARG A 3 -15.59 -11.38 13.71
CA ARG A 3 -16.31 -11.55 12.42
C ARG A 3 -16.47 -10.25 11.62
N GLU A 4 -16.70 -9.11 12.29
CA GLU A 4 -16.79 -7.79 11.60
C GLU A 4 -15.42 -7.37 11.06
N THR A 5 -14.36 -7.64 11.80
CA THR A 5 -12.98 -7.31 11.40
C THR A 5 -12.55 -8.11 10.19
N THR A 6 -12.86 -9.41 10.14
CA THR A 6 -12.56 -10.27 8.99
C THR A 6 -13.25 -9.76 7.72
N LYS A 7 -14.55 -9.43 7.80
CA LYS A 7 -15.29 -8.84 6.67
C LYS A 7 -14.70 -7.50 6.20
N GLN A 8 -14.23 -6.67 7.12
CA GLN A 8 -13.56 -5.42 6.77
C GLN A 8 -12.21 -5.68 6.08
N ALA A 9 -11.46 -6.69 6.51
CA ALA A 9 -10.20 -7.06 5.88
C ALA A 9 -10.42 -7.59 4.46
N GLU A 10 -11.43 -8.44 4.23
CA GLU A 10 -11.82 -8.91 2.90
C GLU A 10 -12.18 -7.75 1.96
N LYS A 11 -13.00 -6.81 2.44
CA LYS A 11 -13.34 -5.59 1.68
C LYS A 11 -12.10 -4.75 1.39
N PHE A 12 -11.21 -4.59 2.37
CA PHE A 12 -9.96 -3.84 2.21
C PHE A 12 -9.07 -4.44 1.12
N ILE A 13 -8.96 -5.77 1.08
CA ILE A 13 -8.27 -6.48 -0.01
C ILE A 13 -8.95 -6.19 -1.35
N GLY A 14 -10.28 -6.26 -1.40
CA GLY A 14 -11.05 -5.90 -2.60
C GLY A 14 -10.82 -4.46 -3.08
N VAL A 15 -10.73 -3.51 -2.15
CA VAL A 15 -10.35 -2.11 -2.47
C VAL A 15 -8.92 -2.03 -3.00
N GLY A 16 -7.99 -2.81 -2.43
CA GLY A 16 -6.62 -2.93 -2.95
C GLY A 16 -6.57 -3.37 -4.41
N ILE A 17 -7.31 -4.43 -4.75
CA ILE A 17 -7.43 -4.92 -6.14
C ILE A 17 -8.03 -3.84 -7.05
N SER A 18 -9.11 -3.18 -6.61
CA SER A 18 -9.72 -2.07 -7.35
C SER A 18 -8.73 -0.93 -7.60
N ASN A 19 -7.91 -0.58 -6.61
CA ASN A 19 -6.90 0.47 -6.75
C ASN A 19 -5.85 0.10 -7.80
N THR A 20 -5.38 -1.16 -7.81
CA THR A 20 -4.44 -1.64 -8.83
C THR A 20 -5.05 -1.54 -10.22
N ILE A 21 -6.32 -1.93 -10.40
CA ILE A 21 -7.00 -1.81 -11.70
C ILE A 21 -7.08 -0.34 -12.14
N VAL A 22 -7.51 0.56 -11.26
CA VAL A 22 -7.64 2.00 -11.55
C VAL A 22 -6.29 2.60 -11.92
N ASP A 23 -5.23 2.28 -11.18
CA ASP A 23 -3.88 2.76 -11.43
C ASP A 23 -3.39 2.34 -12.82
N PHE A 24 -3.48 1.04 -13.14
CA PHE A 24 -3.05 0.52 -14.43
C PHE A 24 -3.85 1.12 -15.59
N VAL A 25 -5.18 1.23 -15.46
CA VAL A 25 -6.03 1.79 -16.53
C VAL A 25 -5.67 3.25 -16.80
N ILE A 26 -5.58 4.08 -15.75
CA ILE A 26 -5.28 5.50 -15.90
C ILE A 26 -3.87 5.71 -16.45
N LEU A 27 -2.89 4.96 -15.95
CA LEU A 27 -1.51 5.03 -16.44
C LEU A 27 -1.43 4.74 -17.94
N ASN A 28 -2.05 3.64 -18.39
CA ASN A 28 -2.02 3.24 -19.80
C ASN A 28 -2.74 4.25 -20.69
N ILE A 29 -3.89 4.78 -20.25
CA ILE A 29 -4.61 5.83 -20.98
C ILE A 29 -3.73 7.08 -21.13
N LEU A 30 -3.14 7.58 -20.06
CA LEU A 30 -2.32 8.79 -20.10
C LEU A 30 -1.07 8.62 -20.98
N VAL A 31 -0.40 7.47 -20.89
CA VAL A 31 0.76 7.16 -21.74
C VAL A 31 0.36 7.01 -23.20
N PHE A 32 -0.79 6.39 -23.49
CA PHE A 32 -1.34 6.28 -24.84
C PHE A 32 -1.67 7.65 -25.44
N LEU A 33 -2.21 8.57 -24.62
CA LEU A 33 -2.46 9.97 -24.99
C LEU A 33 -1.18 10.83 -25.11
N GLY A 34 0.00 10.22 -24.95
CA GLY A 34 1.28 10.90 -25.16
C GLY A 34 1.88 11.59 -23.93
N LEU A 35 1.28 11.46 -22.74
CA LEU A 35 1.83 12.02 -21.51
C LEU A 35 3.03 11.19 -21.02
N ARG A 36 4.20 11.45 -21.60
CA ARG A 36 5.47 10.80 -21.26
C ARG A 36 6.48 11.72 -20.56
N ALA A 37 6.03 12.91 -20.18
CA ALA A 37 6.85 13.86 -19.45
C ALA A 37 7.28 13.30 -18.09
N THR A 38 8.52 13.58 -17.70
CA THR A 38 9.12 13.13 -16.46
C THR A 38 9.44 14.33 -15.56
N LEU A 39 9.21 14.16 -14.26
CA LEU A 39 9.64 15.08 -13.22
C LEU A 39 10.95 14.56 -12.62
N THR A 40 12.00 15.37 -12.62
CA THR A 40 13.28 15.02 -11.99
C THR A 40 13.33 15.61 -10.58
N ILE A 41 13.52 14.75 -9.58
CA ILE A 41 13.72 15.15 -8.18
C ILE A 41 15.00 14.48 -7.70
N GLY A 42 16.05 15.29 -7.48
CA GLY A 42 17.39 14.77 -7.22
C GLY A 42 17.91 13.96 -8.40
N GLN A 43 18.33 12.71 -8.16
CA GLN A 43 18.77 11.78 -9.22
C GLN A 43 17.63 10.88 -9.75
N GLY A 44 16.41 11.01 -9.23
CA GLY A 44 15.26 10.21 -9.65
C GLY A 44 14.46 10.87 -10.76
N GLN A 45 14.08 10.09 -11.78
CA GLN A 45 13.10 10.49 -12.80
C GLN A 45 11.76 9.81 -12.52
N PHE A 46 10.70 10.62 -12.41
CA PHE A 46 9.36 10.16 -12.09
C PHE A 46 8.41 10.47 -13.24
N LEU A 47 7.73 9.46 -13.79
CA LEU A 47 6.77 9.67 -14.87
C LEU A 47 5.54 10.42 -14.34
N ILE A 48 5.20 11.56 -14.96
CA ILE A 48 4.06 12.38 -14.52
C ILE A 48 2.74 11.60 -14.61
N ALA A 49 2.57 10.79 -15.67
CA ALA A 49 1.40 9.92 -15.82
C ALA A 49 1.24 8.95 -14.62
N ASN A 50 2.34 8.43 -14.08
CA ASN A 50 2.31 7.54 -12.91
C ASN A 50 1.96 8.30 -11.62
N ILE A 51 2.42 9.54 -11.47
CA ILE A 51 2.03 10.38 -10.31
C ILE A 51 0.51 10.61 -10.32
N ILE A 52 -0.06 10.91 -11.49
CA ILE A 52 -1.50 11.13 -11.65
C ILE A 52 -2.27 9.82 -11.41
N SER A 53 -1.85 8.70 -12.00
CA SER A 53 -2.54 7.41 -11.87
C SER A 53 -2.57 6.94 -10.41
N VAL A 54 -1.43 7.00 -9.71
CA VAL A 54 -1.34 6.64 -8.28
C VAL A 54 -2.21 7.57 -7.43
N SER A 55 -2.25 8.87 -7.74
CA SER A 55 -3.11 9.82 -7.03
C SER A 55 -4.60 9.47 -7.20
N CYS A 56 -5.03 9.13 -8.41
CA CYS A 56 -6.40 8.67 -8.68
C CYS A 56 -6.72 7.36 -7.94
N ALA A 57 -5.78 6.41 -7.90
CA ALA A 57 -5.92 5.18 -7.15
C ALA A 57 -6.01 5.43 -5.62
N MET A 58 -5.27 6.40 -5.08
CA MET A 58 -5.38 6.81 -3.68
C MET A 58 -6.75 7.42 -3.36
N VAL A 59 -7.29 8.26 -4.26
CA VAL A 59 -8.65 8.82 -4.12
C VAL A 59 -9.70 7.70 -4.15
N ASN A 60 -9.57 6.75 -5.09
CA ASN A 60 -10.44 5.57 -5.16
C ASN A 60 -10.39 4.78 -3.83
N SER A 61 -9.19 4.54 -3.31
CA SER A 61 -8.96 3.88 -2.04
C SER A 61 -9.69 4.57 -0.90
N PHE A 62 -9.55 5.89 -0.78
CA PHE A 62 -10.19 6.66 0.29
C PHE A 62 -11.73 6.57 0.20
N ILE A 63 -12.29 6.73 -0.99
CA ILE A 63 -13.75 6.69 -1.21
C ILE A 63 -14.31 5.33 -0.82
N TRP A 64 -13.73 4.23 -1.33
CA TRP A 64 -14.21 2.89 -1.05
C TRP A 64 -13.98 2.47 0.40
N ASN A 65 -12.83 2.83 0.99
CA ASN A 65 -12.61 2.55 2.40
C ASN A 65 -13.60 3.30 3.29
N ARG A 66 -13.87 4.57 2.98
CA ARG A 66 -14.83 5.37 3.72
C ARG A 66 -16.27 4.84 3.58
N ARG A 67 -16.72 4.56 2.35
CA ARG A 67 -18.13 4.24 2.06
C ARG A 67 -18.47 2.77 2.29
N TRP A 68 -17.56 1.85 1.94
CA TRP A 68 -17.87 0.42 1.87
C TRP A 68 -17.14 -0.42 2.91
N THR A 69 -15.82 -0.21 3.09
CA THR A 69 -15.02 -0.97 4.06
C THR A 69 -15.44 -0.62 5.49
N PHE A 70 -15.39 0.66 5.85
CA PHE A 70 -15.62 1.13 7.22
C PHE A 70 -16.99 1.80 7.42
N GLY A 71 -17.62 2.29 6.34
CA GLY A 71 -18.98 2.85 6.39
C GLY A 71 -19.10 4.13 7.24
N SER A 72 -18.11 5.02 7.18
CA SER A 72 -18.10 6.28 7.93
C SER A 72 -19.17 7.24 7.40
N LYS A 73 -20.02 7.74 8.31
CA LYS A 73 -21.08 8.73 8.04
C LYS A 73 -20.69 10.16 8.41
N GLU A 74 -19.45 10.39 8.79
CA GLU A 74 -18.99 11.70 9.27
C GLU A 74 -18.99 12.76 8.16
N LYS A 75 -19.61 13.92 8.41
CA LYS A 75 -19.70 15.01 7.41
C LYS A 75 -18.36 15.70 7.13
N ALA A 76 -17.47 15.78 8.13
CA ALA A 76 -16.16 16.39 7.99
C ALA A 76 -15.16 15.44 7.30
N VAL A 77 -14.95 15.62 6.00
CA VAL A 77 -14.12 14.72 5.18
C VAL A 77 -12.63 15.07 5.25
N LEU A 78 -12.29 16.36 5.31
CA LEU A 78 -10.89 16.80 5.25
C LEU A 78 -9.99 16.19 6.34
N PRO A 79 -10.41 16.13 7.64
CA PRO A 79 -9.61 15.46 8.66
C PRO A 79 -9.39 13.97 8.39
N GLN A 80 -10.35 13.29 7.75
CA GLN A 80 -10.21 11.88 7.37
C GLN A 80 -9.19 11.72 6.24
N VAL A 81 -9.20 12.62 5.25
CA VAL A 81 -8.21 12.62 4.16
C VAL A 81 -6.80 12.81 4.72
N ILE A 82 -6.61 13.81 5.58
CA ILE A 82 -5.29 14.09 6.19
C ILE A 82 -4.78 12.87 6.96
N LYS A 83 -5.61 12.28 7.84
CA LYS A 83 -5.21 11.09 8.61
C LYS A 83 -4.96 9.88 7.70
N PHE A 84 -5.77 9.69 6.66
CA PHE A 84 -5.57 8.63 5.67
C PHE A 84 -4.21 8.78 4.99
N LEU A 85 -3.88 9.98 4.50
CA LEU A 85 -2.60 10.26 3.86
C LEU A 85 -1.44 10.03 4.84
N LEU A 86 -1.51 10.56 6.05
CA LEU A 86 -0.46 10.36 7.07
C LEU A 86 -0.20 8.87 7.35
N ILE A 87 -1.27 8.10 7.58
CA ILE A 87 -1.14 6.65 7.85
C ILE A 87 -0.52 5.93 6.65
N THR A 88 -0.96 6.27 5.44
CA THR A 88 -0.45 5.67 4.19
C THR A 88 1.01 6.00 3.96
N LEU A 89 1.40 7.25 4.16
CA LEU A 89 2.78 7.70 3.98
C LEU A 89 3.70 7.04 5.03
N ILE A 90 3.28 6.95 6.29
CA ILE A 90 4.02 6.23 7.33
C ILE A 90 4.17 4.75 6.95
N ALA A 91 3.12 4.12 6.45
CA ALA A 91 3.17 2.73 6.01
C ALA A 91 4.21 2.51 4.91
N SER A 92 4.15 3.32 3.85
CA SER A 92 4.97 3.14 2.65
C SER A 92 6.41 3.61 2.83
N TYR A 93 6.64 4.71 3.54
CA TYR A 93 7.98 5.31 3.65
C TYR A 93 8.74 4.93 4.91
N LEU A 94 8.05 4.56 5.99
CA LEU A 94 8.72 4.15 7.23
C LEU A 94 8.61 2.65 7.45
N ILE A 95 7.39 2.11 7.60
CA ILE A 95 7.19 0.71 7.99
C ILE A 95 7.74 -0.22 6.93
N GLN A 96 7.40 0.01 5.66
CA GLN A 96 7.89 -0.83 4.57
C GLN A 96 9.43 -0.81 4.49
N GLN A 97 10.06 0.36 4.63
CA GLN A 97 11.53 0.50 4.58
C GLN A 97 12.22 -0.17 5.77
N ILE A 98 11.68 0.01 6.98
CA ILE A 98 12.20 -0.63 8.18
C ILE A 98 12.07 -2.15 8.06
N VAL A 99 10.89 -2.68 7.75
CA VAL A 99 10.67 -4.14 7.64
C VAL A 99 11.55 -4.74 6.55
N LEU A 100 11.61 -4.10 5.38
CA LEU A 100 12.47 -4.56 4.28
C LEU A 100 13.93 -4.59 4.70
N SER A 101 14.44 -3.51 5.31
CA SER A 101 15.84 -3.45 5.73
C SER A 101 16.18 -4.48 6.82
N GLN A 102 15.29 -4.70 7.79
CA GLN A 102 15.52 -5.71 8.83
C GLN A 102 15.54 -7.12 8.24
N LEU A 103 14.57 -7.46 7.39
CA LEU A 103 14.50 -8.80 6.78
C LEU A 103 15.65 -9.04 5.79
N TYR A 104 15.98 -8.04 4.97
CA TYR A 104 16.98 -8.18 3.93
C TYR A 104 18.42 -8.19 4.47
N TYR A 105 18.74 -7.37 5.49
CA TYR A 105 20.13 -7.26 5.97
C TYR A 105 20.42 -8.03 7.26
N ARG A 106 19.40 -8.40 8.04
CA ARG A 106 19.61 -8.90 9.41
C ARG A 106 18.92 -10.21 9.73
N PHE A 107 18.22 -10.81 8.77
CA PHE A 107 17.44 -12.02 9.01
C PHE A 107 18.05 -13.24 8.30
N ASP A 108 19.02 -13.86 8.99
CA ASP A 108 19.84 -14.97 8.49
C ASP A 108 19.04 -16.19 8.01
N LEU A 109 17.80 -16.36 8.50
CA LEU A 109 16.94 -17.44 8.02
C LEU A 109 16.64 -17.29 6.52
N LEU A 110 16.47 -16.06 6.03
CA LEU A 110 16.25 -15.81 4.60
C LEU A 110 17.50 -16.07 3.77
N ASP A 111 18.70 -15.85 4.33
CA ASP A 111 19.96 -16.24 3.68
C ASP A 111 20.02 -17.75 3.47
N LYS A 112 19.74 -18.53 4.52
CA LYS A 112 19.71 -20.01 4.45
C LYS A 112 18.69 -20.51 3.43
N PHE A 113 17.49 -19.92 3.40
CA PHE A 113 16.48 -20.26 2.40
C PHE A 113 16.92 -19.91 0.97
N ALA A 114 17.54 -18.74 0.77
CA ALA A 114 18.02 -18.30 -0.53
C ALA A 114 19.18 -19.17 -1.04
N GLU A 115 20.07 -19.61 -0.16
CA GLU A 115 21.18 -20.52 -0.47
C GLU A 115 20.70 -21.86 -1.03
N ILE A 116 19.70 -22.47 -0.39
CA ILE A 116 19.08 -23.73 -0.86
C ILE A 116 18.56 -23.58 -2.29
N LEU A 117 17.87 -22.47 -2.59
CA LEU A 117 17.29 -22.22 -3.91
C LEU A 117 18.35 -21.97 -4.99
N ALA A 118 19.48 -21.35 -4.64
CA ALA A 118 20.52 -21.05 -5.60
C ALA A 118 21.47 -22.21 -5.91
N GLY A 119 21.45 -23.27 -5.09
CA GLY A 119 22.02 -24.55 -5.49
C GLY A 119 21.38 -25.12 -6.77
N ILE A 120 20.18 -24.66 -7.12
CA ILE A 120 19.45 -25.04 -8.34
C ILE A 120 19.74 -24.06 -9.48
N ILE A 121 19.77 -22.75 -9.20
CA ILE A 121 20.01 -21.70 -10.21
C ILE A 121 21.03 -20.69 -9.69
N PRO A 122 22.26 -20.65 -10.23
CA PRO A 122 23.25 -19.65 -9.86
C PRO A 122 22.74 -18.23 -10.17
N LYS A 123 23.01 -17.28 -9.26
CA LYS A 123 22.57 -15.85 -9.29
C LYS A 123 21.12 -15.54 -8.87
N THR A 124 20.35 -16.47 -8.33
CA THR A 124 18.97 -16.16 -7.87
C THR A 124 18.83 -15.86 -6.37
N GLN A 125 19.89 -16.01 -5.55
CA GLN A 125 19.81 -15.81 -4.08
C GLN A 125 19.26 -14.43 -3.72
N ASP A 126 19.91 -13.40 -4.27
CA ASP A 126 19.59 -12.01 -4.00
C ASP A 126 18.17 -11.67 -4.45
N PHE A 127 17.78 -12.19 -5.62
CA PHE A 127 16.43 -12.05 -6.15
C PHE A 127 15.37 -12.62 -5.20
N PHE A 128 15.53 -13.86 -4.71
CA PHE A 128 14.56 -14.47 -3.81
C PHE A 128 14.50 -13.76 -2.46
N LYS A 129 15.66 -13.46 -1.88
CA LYS A 129 15.76 -12.77 -0.58
C LYS A 129 15.08 -11.40 -0.62
N LEU A 130 15.36 -10.61 -1.65
CA LEU A 130 14.78 -9.28 -1.84
C LEU A 130 13.27 -9.36 -2.01
N ASN A 131 12.77 -10.26 -2.87
CA ASN A 131 11.34 -10.37 -3.15
C ASN A 131 10.54 -10.85 -1.93
N ILE A 132 11.05 -11.83 -1.18
CA ILE A 132 10.41 -12.30 0.05
C ILE A 132 10.40 -11.18 1.09
N SER A 133 11.54 -10.50 1.32
CA SER A 133 11.62 -9.38 2.25
C SER A 133 10.63 -8.27 1.89
N LYS A 134 10.54 -7.94 0.59
CA LYS A 134 9.61 -6.93 0.06
C LYS A 134 8.16 -7.36 0.24
N ALA A 135 7.82 -8.63 0.03
CA ALA A 135 6.47 -9.14 0.22
C ALA A 135 6.02 -8.98 1.69
N PHE A 136 6.85 -9.36 2.65
CA PHE A 136 6.56 -9.16 4.07
C PHE A 136 6.46 -7.68 4.45
N ALA A 137 7.31 -6.83 3.88
CA ALA A 137 7.25 -5.38 4.10
C ALA A 137 5.93 -4.77 3.61
N VAL A 138 5.46 -5.19 2.42
CA VAL A 138 4.16 -4.77 1.87
C VAL A 138 3.00 -5.27 2.74
N LEU A 139 3.05 -6.52 3.21
CA LEU A 139 2.03 -7.07 4.09
C LEU A 139 1.98 -6.32 5.43
N GLY A 140 3.14 -6.04 6.04
CA GLY A 140 3.22 -5.27 7.28
C GLY A 140 2.66 -3.86 7.12
N ALA A 141 3.02 -3.16 6.04
CA ALA A 141 2.47 -1.85 5.70
C ALA A 141 0.94 -1.92 5.45
N GLY A 142 0.46 -3.00 4.80
CA GLY A 142 -0.96 -3.24 4.57
C GLY A 142 -1.75 -3.43 5.88
N ILE A 143 -1.21 -4.19 6.83
CA ILE A 143 -1.79 -4.36 8.17
C ILE A 143 -1.86 -3.01 8.88
N TRP A 144 -0.77 -2.24 8.87
CA TRP A 144 -0.75 -0.89 9.45
C TRP A 144 -1.81 0.02 8.83
N ASN A 145 -1.92 0.04 7.49
CA ASN A 145 -2.94 0.81 6.80
C ASN A 145 -4.35 0.40 7.24
N PHE A 146 -4.65 -0.90 7.26
CA PHE A 146 -5.95 -1.41 7.66
C PHE A 146 -6.31 -1.00 9.10
N LEU A 147 -5.41 -1.24 10.06
CA LEU A 147 -5.63 -0.90 11.47
C LEU A 147 -5.70 0.62 11.66
N GLY A 148 -4.83 1.35 11.00
CA GLY A 148 -4.77 2.80 11.01
C GLY A 148 -6.09 3.42 10.55
N TYR A 149 -6.58 2.99 9.40
CA TYR A 149 -7.85 3.47 8.85
C TYR A 149 -9.02 3.12 9.74
N LYS A 150 -9.06 1.90 10.27
CA LYS A 150 -10.13 1.43 11.15
C LYS A 150 -10.22 2.24 12.43
N PHE A 151 -9.09 2.44 13.12
CA PHE A 151 -9.09 2.97 14.48
C PHE A 151 -8.90 4.48 14.56
N PHE A 152 -8.23 5.10 13.58
CA PHE A 152 -7.89 6.53 13.64
C PHE A 152 -8.58 7.37 12.56
N VAL A 153 -8.86 6.82 11.38
CA VAL A 153 -9.47 7.57 10.26
C VAL A 153 -10.99 7.48 10.28
N PHE A 154 -11.53 6.26 10.28
CA PHE A 154 -12.95 5.97 10.09
C PHE A 154 -13.60 5.45 11.37
N ARG A 155 -13.33 6.11 12.49
CA ARG A 155 -13.95 5.78 13.78
C ARG A 155 -15.47 5.99 13.69
N LYS A 156 -16.24 4.94 13.97
CA LYS A 156 -17.68 5.10 14.25
C LYS A 156 -17.78 5.89 15.55
N ARG A 157 -18.24 7.14 15.51
CA ARG A 157 -18.64 7.84 16.75
C ARG A 157 -19.83 7.08 17.32
N VAL A 158 -19.67 6.57 18.54
CA VAL A 158 -20.82 6.19 19.36
C VAL A 158 -21.57 7.51 19.58
N SER A 159 -22.81 7.59 19.10
CA SER A 159 -23.67 8.71 19.43
C SER A 159 -23.80 8.72 20.95
N SER A 160 -23.22 9.70 21.62
CA SER A 160 -23.64 10.04 22.97
C SER A 160 -25.10 10.45 22.82
N ALA A 161 -26.00 9.56 23.23
CA ALA A 161 -27.43 9.84 23.35
C ALA A 161 -27.65 10.84 24.49
#